data_AF-A0A3A5LC59-F1
#
_entry.id   AF-A0A3A5LC59-F1
#
_cell.length_a   1.000
_cell.length_b   1.000
_cell.length_c   1.000
_cell.angle_alpha   90.00
_cell.angle_beta   90.00
_cell.angle_gamma   90.00
#
_symmetry.space_group_name_H-M   'P 1'
#
loop_
_entity.id
_entity.type
_entity.pdbx_description
1 polymer ?
#
loop_
_entity_poly.entity_id
_entity_poly.type
_entity_poly.pdbx_seq_one_letter_code
_entity_poly.pdbx_strand_id
1 'polypeptide(L)'
;MTNIGKDFLADALLRHNYLPFQRRLKEELPPIFSTEMLKKDIAESLSLIDYKRAKEFQGYDQVEYNLTRFNNINRILSIPHPVSYSRLCISICENWDKIDYICNNINSQIKPMSHDDGRIIIMNGYNDPSLKFRKTIDNSFGKFYRVNTDISNFFHSIYSHAIPWALVGFDLSPKNKPMTKMRNPLKL
;
A
#
# COMPACT_ATOMS: atom_id res chain seq x y z
N MET A 1 -21.86 -1.60 -3.66
CA MET A 1 -20.73 -2.17 -2.89
C MET A 1 -19.96 -3.10 -3.80
N THR A 2 -18.73 -2.76 -4.17
CA THR A 2 -17.83 -3.70 -4.86
C THR A 2 -17.36 -4.72 -3.83
N ASN A 3 -17.99 -5.88 -3.80
CA ASN A 3 -17.54 -6.98 -2.95
C ASN A 3 -16.27 -7.58 -3.59
N ILE A 4 -15.11 -7.30 -3.01
CA ILE A 4 -13.82 -7.79 -3.48
C ILE A 4 -13.58 -9.16 -2.83
N GLY A 5 -13.64 -10.22 -3.62
CA GLY A 5 -13.34 -11.57 -3.15
C GLY A 5 -11.88 -11.73 -2.72
N LYS A 6 -11.64 -12.53 -1.67
CA LYS A 6 -10.29 -12.77 -1.11
C LYS A 6 -9.31 -13.33 -2.13
N ASP A 7 -9.74 -14.23 -3.00
CA ASP A 7 -8.86 -14.82 -4.02
C ASP A 7 -8.49 -13.80 -5.11
N PHE A 8 -9.44 -12.96 -5.53
CA PHE A 8 -9.13 -11.84 -6.43
C PHE A 8 -8.18 -10.85 -5.78
N LEU A 9 -8.39 -10.49 -4.51
CA LEU A 9 -7.52 -9.60 -3.75
C LEU A 9 -6.08 -10.14 -3.68
N ALA A 10 -5.91 -11.43 -3.38
CA ALA A 10 -4.60 -12.07 -3.33
C ALA A 10 -3.88 -12.00 -4.68
N ASP A 11 -4.57 -12.41 -5.76
CA ASP A 11 -4.03 -12.38 -7.11
C ASP A 11 -3.71 -10.94 -7.56
N ALA A 12 -4.58 -9.98 -7.26
CA ALA A 12 -4.38 -8.58 -7.61
C ALA A 12 -3.17 -7.98 -6.91
N LEU A 13 -3.04 -8.19 -5.59
CA LEU A 13 -1.90 -7.70 -4.81
C LEU A 13 -0.59 -8.33 -5.31
N LEU A 14 -0.54 -9.65 -5.40
CA LEU A 14 0.70 -10.37 -5.69
C LEU A 14 1.13 -10.25 -7.15
N ARG A 15 0.20 -10.44 -8.10
CA ARG A 15 0.54 -10.56 -9.53
C ARG A 15 0.57 -9.20 -10.21
N HIS A 16 -0.36 -8.32 -9.85
CA HIS A 16 -0.62 -7.09 -10.59
C HIS A 16 -0.15 -5.82 -9.87
N ASN A 17 -0.03 -5.84 -8.54
CA ASN A 17 0.36 -4.68 -7.72
C ASN A 17 1.69 -4.82 -6.96
N TYR A 18 2.43 -5.93 -7.14
CA TYR A 18 3.77 -6.09 -6.56
C TYR A 18 4.79 -5.10 -7.16
N LEU A 19 4.79 -4.98 -8.49
CA LEU A 19 5.59 -3.97 -9.19
C LEU A 19 4.94 -2.58 -9.05
N PRO A 20 5.74 -1.50 -9.03
CA PRO A 20 5.28 -0.14 -8.75
C PRO A 20 4.53 0.52 -9.92
N PHE A 21 3.66 -0.24 -10.60
CA PHE A 21 2.78 0.24 -11.64
C PHE A 21 1.61 1.05 -11.05
N GLN A 22 1.84 2.35 -10.85
CA GLN A 22 0.86 3.24 -10.24
C GLN A 22 -0.17 3.75 -11.26
N ARG A 23 0.23 3.89 -12.54
CA ARG A 23 -0.59 4.43 -13.62
C ARG A 23 -1.22 3.34 -14.49
N ARG A 24 -2.29 3.70 -15.22
CA ARG A 24 -2.89 2.79 -16.23
C ARG A 24 -1.87 2.26 -17.23
N LEU A 25 -0.99 3.13 -17.70
CA LEU A 25 -0.04 2.87 -18.78
C LEU A 25 1.21 2.08 -18.37
N LYS A 26 1.41 1.81 -17.07
CA LYS A 26 2.55 1.03 -16.56
C LYS A 26 3.92 1.55 -17.03
N GLU A 27 4.09 2.87 -17.02
CA GLU A 27 5.30 3.57 -17.51
C GLU A 27 6.49 3.43 -16.54
N GLU A 28 6.27 2.89 -15.34
CA GLU A 28 7.26 2.87 -14.26
C GLU A 28 8.34 1.80 -14.43
N LEU A 29 8.07 0.75 -15.21
CA LEU A 29 9.03 -0.31 -15.58
C LEU A 29 8.77 -0.78 -17.02
N PRO A 30 9.80 -1.22 -17.76
CA PRO A 30 9.62 -1.85 -19.06
C PRO A 30 8.77 -3.14 -18.98
N PRO A 31 8.01 -3.48 -20.04
CA PRO A 31 7.08 -4.61 -20.03
C PRO A 31 7.76 -5.99 -19.91
N ILE A 32 9.08 -6.06 -20.03
CA ILE A 32 9.85 -7.30 -19.78
C ILE A 32 9.80 -7.72 -18.29
N PHE A 33 9.54 -6.77 -17.39
CA PHE A 33 9.35 -7.07 -15.97
C PHE A 33 7.90 -7.45 -15.71
N SER A 34 7.69 -8.66 -15.22
CA SER A 34 6.36 -9.17 -14.88
C SER A 34 6.39 -10.00 -13.60
N THR A 35 5.31 -9.94 -12.84
CA THR A 35 5.06 -10.77 -11.66
C THR A 35 3.83 -11.64 -11.80
N GLU A 36 3.41 -11.94 -13.05
CA GLU A 36 2.26 -12.82 -13.31
C GLU A 36 2.40 -14.21 -12.66
N MET A 37 3.63 -14.68 -12.48
CA MET A 37 3.93 -15.95 -11.82
C MET A 37 3.95 -15.88 -10.30
N LEU A 38 3.90 -14.71 -9.66
CA LEU A 38 3.80 -14.59 -8.20
C LEU A 38 2.36 -14.88 -7.75
N LYS A 39 1.94 -16.13 -7.89
CA LYS A 39 0.62 -16.61 -7.49
C LYS A 39 0.59 -16.88 -5.98
N LYS A 40 -0.62 -17.09 -5.45
CA LYS A 40 -0.86 -17.35 -4.02
C LYS A 40 -0.08 -18.54 -3.47
N ASP A 41 -0.02 -19.65 -4.19
CA ASP A 41 0.75 -20.86 -3.82
C ASP A 41 2.27 -20.60 -3.70
N ILE A 42 2.81 -19.80 -4.63
CA ILE A 42 4.21 -19.36 -4.57
C ILE A 42 4.43 -18.39 -3.41
N ALA A 43 3.50 -17.45 -3.18
CA ALA A 43 3.58 -16.53 -2.05
C ALA A 43 3.51 -17.27 -0.69
N GLU A 44 2.66 -18.30 -0.57
CA GLU A 44 2.59 -19.17 0.59
C GLU A 44 3.92 -19.91 0.79
N SER A 45 4.47 -20.49 -0.27
CA SER A 45 5.78 -21.15 -0.23
C SER A 45 6.91 -20.21 0.19
N LEU A 46 6.93 -18.97 -0.35
CA LEU A 46 7.87 -17.93 0.04
C LEU A 46 7.70 -17.51 1.50
N SER A 47 6.46 -17.46 2.00
CA SER A 47 6.16 -17.03 3.36
C SER A 47 6.77 -17.95 4.42
N LEU A 48 6.90 -19.24 4.09
CA LEU A 48 7.49 -20.29 4.93
C LEU A 48 9.01 -20.25 4.99
N ILE A 49 9.67 -19.48 4.12
CA ILE A 49 11.13 -19.34 4.13
C ILE A 49 11.55 -18.59 5.39
N ASP A 50 12.12 -19.31 6.35
CA ASP A 50 12.76 -18.73 7.51
C ASP A 50 14.26 -18.60 7.27
N TYR A 51 14.72 -17.37 7.04
CA TYR A 51 16.15 -17.12 6.97
C TYR A 51 16.69 -17.19 8.40
N LYS A 52 17.55 -18.18 8.68
CA LYS A 52 18.38 -18.20 9.89
C LYS A 52 19.40 -17.06 9.82
N ARG A 53 18.96 -15.81 9.95
CA ARG A 53 19.83 -14.63 10.01
C ARG A 53 20.38 -14.50 11.43
N ALA A 54 21.62 -14.03 11.52
CA ALA A 54 22.17 -13.57 12.79
C ALA A 54 21.19 -12.57 13.43
N LYS A 55 21.05 -12.61 14.76
CA LYS A 55 20.11 -11.75 15.52
C LYS A 55 20.23 -10.25 15.17
N GLU A 56 21.39 -9.84 14.68
CA GLU A 56 21.74 -8.45 14.35
C GLU A 56 21.13 -7.97 13.01
N PHE A 57 20.73 -8.87 12.11
CA PHE A 57 20.18 -8.52 10.79
C PHE A 57 18.74 -9.03 10.60
N GLN A 58 17.84 -8.62 11.50
CA GLN A 58 16.41 -8.88 11.38
C GLN A 58 15.75 -7.77 10.55
N GLY A 59 15.37 -8.09 9.31
CA GLY A 59 14.68 -7.15 8.43
C GLY A 59 14.63 -7.63 6.99
N TYR A 60 13.96 -6.87 6.12
CA TYR A 60 14.00 -7.06 4.68
C TYR A 60 14.43 -5.74 4.06
N ASP A 61 15.15 -5.82 2.95
CA ASP A 61 15.56 -4.64 2.20
C ASP A 61 14.79 -4.54 0.89
N GLN A 62 14.72 -3.35 0.32
CA GLN A 62 14.11 -3.09 -0.98
C GLN A 62 15.18 -2.90 -2.06
N VAL A 63 14.78 -3.09 -3.32
CA VAL A 63 15.61 -2.70 -4.46
C VAL A 63 15.14 -1.34 -4.95
N GLU A 64 16.03 -0.36 -4.97
CA GLU A 64 15.74 1.00 -5.44
C GLU A 64 16.23 1.22 -6.87
N TYR A 65 15.49 2.01 -7.64
CA TYR A 65 15.88 2.43 -8.98
C TYR A 65 15.36 3.84 -9.31
N ASN A 66 16.04 4.51 -10.24
CA ASN A 66 15.69 5.86 -10.68
C ASN A 66 14.84 5.81 -11.95
N LEU A 67 13.67 6.43 -11.91
CA LEU A 67 12.81 6.67 -13.06
C LEU A 67 12.92 8.14 -13.48
N THR A 68 13.37 8.40 -14.71
CA THR A 68 13.41 9.75 -15.28
C THR A 68 11.99 10.19 -15.66
N ARG A 69 11.52 11.32 -15.12
CA ARG A 69 10.24 11.91 -15.51
C ARG A 69 10.38 12.79 -16.75
N PHE A 70 9.24 13.18 -17.33
CA PHE A 70 9.15 14.09 -18.49
C PHE A 70 9.85 15.45 -18.26
N ASN A 71 10.02 15.88 -17.02
CA ASN A 71 10.70 17.11 -16.64
C ASN A 71 12.19 16.90 -16.28
N ASN A 72 12.78 15.77 -16.66
CA ASN A 72 14.17 15.35 -16.37
C ASN A 72 14.52 15.24 -14.87
N ILE A 73 13.53 15.28 -13.97
CA ILE A 73 13.75 15.04 -12.55
C ILE A 73 13.53 13.55 -12.26
N ASN A 74 14.58 12.90 -11.76
CA ASN A 74 14.54 11.51 -11.33
C ASN A 74 13.56 11.32 -10.18
N ARG A 75 12.80 10.23 -10.22
CA ARG A 75 11.97 9.73 -9.12
C ARG A 75 12.54 8.39 -8.69
N ILE A 76 12.93 8.29 -7.42
CA ILE A 76 13.33 7.02 -6.83
C ILE A 76 12.06 6.17 -6.64
N LEU A 77 12.08 4.96 -7.16
CA LEU A 77 11.08 3.92 -6.94
C LEU A 77 11.74 2.73 -6.29
N SER A 78 10.95 1.95 -5.55
CA SER A 78 11.45 0.78 -4.84
C SER A 78 10.57 -0.45 -5.10
N ILE A 79 11.21 -1.61 -5.16
CA ILE A 79 10.56 -2.92 -5.24
C ILE A 79 10.81 -3.64 -3.90
N PRO A 80 9.76 -4.01 -3.16
CA PRO A 80 9.91 -4.64 -1.86
C PRO A 80 10.48 -6.07 -1.99
N HIS A 81 11.07 -6.59 -0.92
CA HIS A 81 11.50 -7.99 -0.88
C HIS A 81 10.30 -8.95 -1.06
N PRO A 82 10.38 -9.98 -1.91
CA PRO A 82 9.24 -10.84 -2.23
C PRO A 82 8.72 -11.61 -1.01
N VAL A 83 9.59 -12.07 -0.11
CA VAL A 83 9.18 -12.79 1.11
C VAL A 83 8.37 -11.93 2.08
N SER A 84 8.81 -10.70 2.39
CA SER A 84 8.04 -9.83 3.29
C SER A 84 6.73 -9.37 2.67
N TYR A 85 6.76 -9.06 1.38
CA TYR A 85 5.57 -8.68 0.64
C TYR A 85 4.54 -9.82 0.62
N SER A 86 4.98 -11.06 0.35
CA SER A 86 4.09 -12.23 0.35
C SER A 86 3.41 -12.42 1.71
N ARG A 87 4.17 -12.32 2.81
CA ARG A 87 3.63 -12.37 4.18
C ARG A 87 2.61 -11.27 4.46
N LEU A 88 2.86 -10.06 3.97
CA LEU A 88 1.94 -8.93 4.10
C LEU A 88 0.64 -9.19 3.34
N CYS A 89 0.72 -9.61 2.07
CA CYS A 89 -0.45 -9.90 1.24
C CYS A 89 -1.31 -11.01 1.83
N ILE A 90 -0.69 -12.11 2.30
CA ILE A 90 -1.41 -13.20 2.97
C ILE A 90 -2.15 -12.66 4.21
N SER A 91 -1.47 -11.90 5.07
CA SER A 91 -2.07 -11.30 6.26
C SER A 91 -3.25 -10.36 5.93
N ILE A 92 -3.12 -9.55 4.88
CA ILE A 92 -4.20 -8.69 4.38
C ILE A 92 -5.40 -9.54 3.91
N CYS A 93 -5.15 -10.60 3.15
CA CYS A 93 -6.22 -11.45 2.61
C CYS A 93 -6.96 -12.24 3.70
N GLU A 94 -6.22 -12.78 4.68
CA GLU A 94 -6.78 -13.49 5.83
C GLU A 94 -7.71 -12.59 6.64
N ASN A 95 -7.31 -11.33 6.83
CA ASN A 95 -8.04 -10.36 7.64
C ASN A 95 -8.94 -9.43 6.82
N TRP A 96 -9.18 -9.73 5.54
CA TRP A 96 -9.88 -8.82 4.63
C TRP A 96 -11.28 -8.45 5.13
N ASP A 97 -12.02 -9.40 5.69
CA ASP A 97 -13.37 -9.17 6.24
C ASP A 97 -13.39 -8.13 7.37
N LYS A 98 -12.24 -7.90 8.03
CA LYS A 98 -12.10 -6.90 9.10
C LYS A 98 -11.73 -5.52 8.57
N ILE A 99 -11.20 -5.43 7.34
CA ILE A 99 -10.63 -4.20 6.78
C ILE A 99 -11.25 -3.75 5.46
N ASP A 100 -12.20 -4.51 4.89
CA ASP A 100 -12.88 -4.20 3.63
C ASP A 100 -13.62 -2.84 3.65
N TYR A 101 -13.97 -2.35 4.85
CA TYR A 101 -14.57 -1.03 5.07
C TYR A 101 -13.76 0.12 4.45
N ILE A 102 -12.45 -0.05 4.24
CA ILE A 102 -11.59 0.94 3.58
C ILE A 102 -12.05 1.26 2.15
N CYS A 103 -12.71 0.32 1.47
CA CYS A 103 -13.25 0.52 0.12
C CYS A 103 -14.36 1.57 0.09
N ASN A 104 -15.03 1.79 1.22
CA ASN A 104 -16.16 2.71 1.36
C ASN A 104 -15.75 4.07 1.94
N ASN A 105 -14.47 4.28 2.29
CA ASN A 105 -14.03 5.53 2.90
C ASN A 105 -14.23 6.72 1.95
N ILE A 106 -15.10 7.66 2.32
CA ILE A 106 -15.51 8.80 1.48
C ILE A 106 -14.36 9.80 1.27
N ASN A 107 -13.45 9.88 2.25
CA ASN A 107 -12.33 10.83 2.24
C ASN A 107 -11.15 10.34 1.40
N SER A 108 -11.04 9.02 1.18
CA SER A 108 -9.94 8.48 0.38
C SER A 108 -10.21 8.67 -1.11
N GLN A 109 -9.22 9.22 -1.84
CA GLN A 109 -9.31 9.32 -3.30
C GLN A 109 -8.91 8.01 -3.99
N ILE A 110 -7.98 7.28 -3.37
CA ILE A 110 -7.46 6.01 -3.87
C ILE A 110 -8.04 4.93 -2.96
N LYS A 111 -8.76 3.99 -3.55
CA LYS A 111 -9.43 2.91 -2.82
C LYS A 111 -9.12 1.58 -3.50
N PRO A 112 -9.09 0.48 -2.75
CA PRO A 112 -9.12 -0.84 -3.33
C PRO A 112 -10.38 -1.00 -4.17
N MET A 113 -10.23 -1.29 -5.46
CA MET A 113 -11.33 -1.59 -6.38
C MET A 113 -10.83 -2.49 -7.50
N SER A 114 -11.70 -3.34 -8.03
CA SER A 114 -11.34 -4.18 -9.18
C SER A 114 -11.21 -3.32 -10.43
N HIS A 115 -10.11 -3.52 -11.17
CA HIS A 115 -9.84 -2.87 -12.44
C HIS A 115 -9.68 -3.91 -13.56
N ASP A 116 -9.97 -3.52 -14.80
CA ASP A 116 -9.94 -4.39 -15.98
C ASP A 116 -8.59 -5.08 -16.23
N ASP A 117 -7.49 -4.50 -15.73
CA ASP A 117 -6.14 -5.03 -15.90
C ASP A 117 -5.66 -5.93 -14.74
N GLY A 118 -6.58 -6.32 -13.87
CA GLY A 118 -6.34 -7.22 -12.74
C GLY A 118 -5.80 -6.53 -11.49
N ARG A 119 -5.50 -5.23 -11.53
CA ARG A 119 -5.05 -4.50 -10.32
C ARG A 119 -6.20 -4.21 -9.37
N ILE A 120 -5.84 -4.06 -8.10
CA ILE A 120 -6.75 -3.62 -7.04
C ILE A 120 -6.51 -2.17 -6.60
N ILE A 121 -5.28 -1.66 -6.80
CA ILE A 121 -4.93 -0.28 -6.49
C ILE A 121 -4.33 0.36 -7.73
N ILE A 122 -4.93 1.44 -8.22
CA ILE A 122 -4.37 2.29 -9.26
C ILE A 122 -4.50 3.75 -8.81
N MET A 123 -3.44 4.52 -8.93
CA MET A 123 -3.41 5.94 -8.56
C MET A 123 -3.94 6.85 -9.70
N ASN A 124 -4.86 6.34 -10.51
CA ASN A 124 -5.49 7.13 -11.57
C ASN A 124 -6.49 8.12 -10.94
N GLY A 125 -6.57 9.33 -11.48
CA GLY A 125 -7.53 10.34 -11.00
C GLY A 125 -7.02 11.24 -9.86
N TYR A 126 -5.94 10.87 -9.15
CA TYR A 126 -5.31 11.77 -8.15
C TYR A 126 -4.87 13.11 -8.77
N ASN A 127 -4.55 13.10 -10.06
CA ASN A 127 -4.18 14.29 -10.83
C ASN A 127 -5.21 14.69 -11.88
N ASP A 128 -6.43 14.15 -11.85
CA ASP A 128 -7.50 14.60 -12.76
C ASP A 128 -7.93 16.04 -12.39
N PRO A 129 -7.68 17.03 -13.28
CA PRO A 129 -8.02 18.41 -13.01
C PRO A 129 -9.53 18.62 -12.80
N SER A 130 -10.37 17.83 -13.49
CA SER A 130 -11.83 17.96 -13.43
C SER A 130 -12.37 17.53 -12.07
N LEU A 131 -11.87 16.40 -11.54
CA LEU A 131 -12.22 15.93 -10.20
C LEU A 131 -11.73 16.88 -9.11
N LYS A 132 -10.50 17.41 -9.24
CA LYS A 132 -9.97 18.42 -8.32
C LYS A 132 -10.80 19.71 -8.33
N PHE A 133 -11.23 20.15 -9.51
CA PHE A 133 -12.04 21.35 -9.68
C PHE A 133 -13.42 21.19 -9.05
N ARG A 134 -14.13 20.08 -9.32
CA ARG A 134 -15.43 19.80 -8.69
C ARG A 134 -15.35 19.75 -7.16
N LYS A 135 -14.41 18.96 -6.61
CA LYS A 135 -14.18 18.91 -5.15
C LYS A 135 -13.85 20.27 -4.58
N THR A 136 -13.09 21.07 -5.32
CA THR A 136 -12.80 22.45 -4.93
C THR A 136 -14.10 23.22 -4.84
N ILE A 137 -14.93 23.26 -5.87
CA ILE A 137 -16.21 23.99 -5.82
C ILE A 137 -17.05 23.51 -4.63
N ASP A 138 -17.28 22.20 -4.52
CA ASP A 138 -18.13 21.60 -3.47
C ASP A 138 -17.65 21.98 -2.06
N ASN A 139 -16.33 21.95 -1.82
CA ASN A 139 -15.75 22.28 -0.52
C ASN A 139 -15.68 23.79 -0.24
N SER A 140 -15.65 24.66 -1.25
CA SER A 140 -15.60 26.12 -1.06
C SER A 140 -16.95 26.81 -1.13
N PHE A 141 -17.99 26.18 -1.67
CA PHE A 141 -19.26 26.86 -1.90
C PHE A 141 -19.84 27.42 -0.59
N GLY A 142 -20.07 28.74 -0.56
CA GLY A 142 -20.56 29.45 0.63
C GLY A 142 -19.56 29.55 1.79
N LYS A 143 -18.26 29.26 1.57
CA LYS A 143 -17.21 29.39 2.59
C LYS A 143 -16.37 30.65 2.34
N PHE A 144 -16.19 31.47 3.37
CA PHE A 144 -15.37 32.68 3.30
C PHE A 144 -13.87 32.40 3.30
N TYR A 145 -13.44 31.31 3.93
CA TYR A 145 -12.04 30.95 4.09
C TYR A 145 -11.82 29.48 3.76
N ARG A 146 -10.64 29.19 3.20
CA ARG A 146 -10.15 27.84 2.93
C ARG A 146 -8.73 27.71 3.46
N VAL A 147 -8.48 26.64 4.21
CA VAL A 147 -7.13 26.24 4.60
C VAL A 147 -6.68 25.12 3.67
N ASN A 148 -5.57 25.35 2.97
CA ASN A 148 -4.90 24.33 2.18
C ASN A 148 -3.72 23.80 2.98
N THR A 149 -3.64 22.48 3.10
CA THR A 149 -2.51 21.80 3.72
C THR A 149 -2.18 20.55 2.93
N ASP A 150 -0.90 20.23 2.86
CA ASP A 150 -0.38 19.00 2.26
C ASP A 150 0.77 18.50 3.12
N ILE A 151 0.95 17.18 3.16
CA ILE A 151 2.05 16.56 3.89
C ILE A 151 3.07 16.11 2.86
N SER A 152 4.14 16.90 2.73
CA SER A 152 5.32 16.48 1.99
C SER A 152 5.72 15.10 2.48
N ASN A 153 6.05 14.22 1.53
CA ASN A 153 6.80 13.02 1.88
C ASN A 153 6.03 12.06 2.84
N PHE A 154 4.70 12.10 2.81
CA PHE A 154 3.78 11.46 3.76
C PHE A 154 4.22 10.09 4.28
N PHE A 155 4.37 9.07 3.43
CA PHE A 155 4.61 7.70 3.91
C PHE A 155 5.94 7.54 4.66
N HIS A 156 6.97 8.27 4.25
CA HIS A 156 8.27 8.19 4.91
C HIS A 156 8.42 9.18 6.06
N SER A 157 7.54 10.16 6.16
CA SER A 157 7.43 11.04 7.33
C SER A 157 6.56 10.48 8.45
N ILE A 158 5.92 9.31 8.26
CA ILE A 158 5.19 8.62 9.34
C ILE A 158 6.18 8.12 10.38
N TYR A 159 6.08 8.64 11.60
CA TYR A 159 6.78 8.11 12.76
C TYR A 159 6.27 6.68 13.04
N SER A 160 7.13 5.67 12.89
CA SER A 160 6.72 4.25 12.94
C SER A 160 6.01 3.85 14.24
N HIS A 161 6.35 4.47 15.37
CA HIS A 161 5.67 4.25 16.65
C HIS A 161 4.26 4.85 16.72
N ALA A 162 3.89 5.77 15.82
CA ALA A 162 2.54 6.30 15.76
C ALA A 162 1.53 5.24 15.26
N ILE A 163 1.97 4.27 14.44
CA ILE A 163 1.10 3.19 13.94
C ILE A 163 0.53 2.35 15.08
N PRO A 164 1.35 1.78 16.00
CA PRO A 164 0.80 1.03 17.12
C PRO A 164 0.05 1.90 18.12
N TRP A 165 0.45 3.16 18.33
CA TRP A 165 -0.32 4.10 19.16
C TRP A 165 -1.73 4.29 18.62
N ALA A 166 -1.88 4.44 17.31
CA ALA A 166 -3.19 4.55 16.68
C ALA A 166 -4.01 3.25 16.80
N LEU A 167 -3.35 2.09 16.85
CA LEU A 167 -4.03 0.79 16.90
C LEU A 167 -4.49 0.38 18.31
N VAL A 168 -3.61 0.50 19.31
CA VAL A 168 -3.87 0.00 20.68
C VAL A 168 -3.94 1.11 21.73
N GLY A 169 -3.69 2.36 21.36
CA GLY A 169 -3.59 3.50 22.28
C GLY A 169 -2.19 3.65 22.89
N PHE A 170 -1.93 4.82 23.49
CA PHE A 170 -0.63 5.15 24.09
C PHE A 170 -0.26 4.27 25.28
N ASP A 171 -1.25 3.91 26.10
CA ASP A 171 -1.02 3.20 27.37
C ASP A 171 -0.64 1.73 27.16
N LEU A 172 -1.26 1.09 26.16
CA LEU A 172 -1.00 -0.32 25.82
C LEU A 172 0.17 -0.50 24.85
N SER A 173 0.62 0.57 24.21
CA SER A 173 1.71 0.48 23.25
C SER A 173 3.05 0.26 23.95
N PRO A 174 3.87 -0.69 23.48
CA PRO A 174 5.17 -0.95 24.08
C PRO A 174 6.07 0.28 23.94
N LYS A 175 6.33 0.96 25.06
CA LYS A 175 7.16 2.17 25.13
C LYS A 175 8.61 1.99 24.67
N ASN A 176 9.10 0.76 24.46
CA ASN A 176 10.48 0.45 24.01
C ASN A 176 10.67 -1.04 23.65
N LYS A 177 9.73 -1.70 22.96
CA LYS A 177 9.95 -3.10 22.51
C LYS A 177 9.86 -3.19 20.99
N PRO A 178 10.74 -3.98 20.34
CA PRO A 178 10.66 -4.18 18.89
C PRO A 178 9.29 -4.72 18.51
N MET A 179 8.76 -4.27 17.37
CA MET A 179 7.43 -4.58 16.81
C MET A 179 7.10 -6.08 16.76
N THR A 180 8.08 -6.96 16.93
CA THR A 180 7.97 -8.42 16.99
C THR A 180 6.93 -8.93 18.00
N LYS A 181 6.59 -8.17 19.06
CA LYS A 181 5.56 -8.55 20.04
C LYS A 181 4.12 -8.22 19.64
N MET A 182 3.88 -7.49 18.54
CA MET A 182 2.53 -7.25 18.00
C MET A 182 2.08 -8.31 17.00
N ARG A 183 2.62 -9.53 17.09
CA ARG A 183 2.17 -10.65 16.23
C ARG A 183 0.76 -11.16 16.56
N ASN A 184 0.07 -10.62 17.58
CA ASN A 184 -1.24 -11.10 18.02
C ASN A 184 -2.24 -10.04 18.60
N PRO A 185 -2.44 -8.84 18.02
CA PRO A 185 -3.55 -7.97 18.43
C PRO A 185 -4.89 -8.36 17.79
N LEU A 186 -4.93 -9.30 16.83
CA LEU A 186 -6.15 -9.66 16.09
C LEU A 186 -7.06 -10.70 16.77
N LYS A 187 -6.92 -10.92 18.09
CA LYS A 187 -7.99 -11.51 18.90
C LYS A 187 -9.08 -10.46 19.15
N LEU A 188 -9.82 -10.16 18.09
CA LEU A 188 -11.23 -9.81 18.17
C LEU A 188 -12.01 -11.12 18.04
#